data_AF-A0A0W0WU47-F1
#
_entry.id   AF-A0A0W0WU47-F1
#
_cell.length_a   1.000
_cell.length_b   1.000
_cell.length_c   1.000
_cell.angle_alpha   90.00
_cell.angle_beta   90.00
_cell.angle_gamma   90.00
#
_symmetry.space_group_name_H-M   'P 1'
#
loop_
_entity.id
_entity.type
_entity.pdbx_description
1 polymer ?
#
loop_
_entity_poly.entity_id
_entity_poly.type
_entity_poly.pdbx_seq_one_letter_code
_entity_poly.pdbx_strand_id
1 'polypeptide(L)'
;MSSLVLSLTCFDFYFRGGSTNTLKNHMKYYDEDLEALKKDFHETTISATPEIKATIKSIVKSLNISPQEWKKEFKKENLTIYEFLLKLAKKGYSQTDYIIDLIDKKTQFGKLTLFFAGSGLLATLITTLIATSTIQVVWEFINAFSAWIYGAPILGLIGTFTMGIFNFYSNYHNQKATVANRFRDNFFLVLTTAAKLTASILLLNAGVLMTPVIAGIFVLGSGIDVLKELFCLAQEYLQYKFFSPPLNENDHLSVHRAYARRVFGYQNRMSSLQINLLAALAIVAIMAFWCFFPGGGLVVSMGAIAAIGLIYMTKYLWLKHKESFLRERLQEQLHELEVVYSREDSAWVLDDDISLSQIQASEQEPLLKPSSPVEFLPSTPSQEKRKEPTANKLPFFSKEISSRPPKGLSSQTVLSYCADSLEPDESSYTP
;
A
#
# COMPACT_ATOMS: atom_id res chain seq x y z
N MET A 1 -1.00 19.04 -26.37
CA MET A 1 -1.10 18.82 -24.91
C MET A 1 0.28 18.47 -24.37
N SER A 2 0.72 19.09 -23.28
CA SER A 2 2.00 18.73 -22.65
C SER A 2 1.95 17.33 -22.02
N SER A 3 3.08 16.61 -22.02
CA SER A 3 3.25 15.29 -21.38
C SER A 3 2.71 15.28 -19.95
N LEU A 4 2.99 16.35 -19.21
CA LEU A 4 2.55 16.55 -17.84
C LEU A 4 1.03 16.64 -17.68
N VAL A 5 0.32 17.37 -18.54
CA VAL A 5 -1.15 17.48 -18.45
C VAL A 5 -1.79 16.11 -18.66
N LEU A 6 -1.24 15.30 -19.56
CA LEU A 6 -1.71 13.93 -19.80
C LEU A 6 -1.44 13.02 -18.58
N SER A 7 -0.26 13.15 -17.96
CA SER A 7 0.08 12.47 -16.71
C SER A 7 -0.87 12.85 -15.56
N LEU A 8 -1.15 14.15 -15.38
CA LEU A 8 -2.09 14.60 -14.36
C LEU A 8 -3.53 14.14 -14.64
N THR A 9 -3.91 14.04 -15.90
CA THR A 9 -5.23 13.51 -16.29
C THR A 9 -5.32 12.02 -15.99
N CYS A 10 -4.24 11.26 -16.25
CA CYS A 10 -4.14 9.86 -15.85
C CYS A 10 -4.18 9.69 -14.32
N PHE A 11 -3.58 10.61 -13.57
CA PHE A 11 -3.66 10.62 -12.10
C PHE A 11 -5.09 10.89 -11.62
N ASP A 12 -5.80 11.87 -12.18
CA ASP A 12 -7.20 12.13 -11.83
C ASP A 12 -8.08 10.92 -12.13
N PHE A 13 -7.89 10.28 -13.29
CA PHE A 13 -8.58 9.03 -13.63
C PHE A 13 -8.29 7.93 -12.60
N TYR A 14 -7.03 7.75 -12.22
CA TYR A 14 -6.65 6.80 -11.17
C TYR A 14 -7.26 7.13 -9.79
N PHE A 15 -7.34 8.41 -9.40
CA PHE A 15 -8.00 8.79 -8.14
C PHE A 15 -9.50 8.49 -8.14
N ARG A 16 -10.13 8.44 -9.31
CA ARG A 16 -11.56 8.16 -9.50
C ARG A 16 -11.90 6.67 -9.59
N GLY A 17 -10.92 5.76 -9.63
CA GLY A 17 -11.15 4.33 -9.81
C GLY A 17 -10.43 3.71 -11.03
N GLY A 18 -9.60 4.49 -11.72
CA GLY A 18 -8.86 4.01 -12.88
C GLY A 18 -7.90 2.86 -12.57
N SER A 19 -7.66 2.00 -13.56
CA SER A 19 -6.83 0.81 -13.37
C SER A 19 -5.37 1.16 -13.04
N THR A 20 -4.80 0.41 -12.09
CA THR A 20 -3.38 0.49 -11.73
C THR A 20 -2.46 0.24 -12.93
N ASN A 21 -2.86 -0.68 -13.82
CA ASN A 21 -2.09 -1.04 -15.01
C ASN A 21 -2.04 0.10 -16.04
N THR A 22 -3.15 0.82 -16.24
CA THR A 22 -3.20 1.98 -17.13
C THR A 22 -2.24 3.07 -16.65
N LEU A 23 -2.28 3.40 -15.35
CA LEU A 23 -1.37 4.36 -14.75
C LEU A 23 0.10 3.94 -14.91
N LYS A 24 0.41 2.68 -14.59
CA LYS A 24 1.77 2.13 -14.70
C LYS A 24 2.28 2.16 -16.13
N ASN A 25 1.44 1.81 -17.10
CA ASN A 25 1.79 1.83 -18.52
C ASN A 25 2.01 3.25 -19.03
N HIS A 26 1.15 4.21 -18.65
CA HIS A 26 1.35 5.62 -19.00
C HIS A 26 2.69 6.13 -18.47
N MET A 27 3.01 5.81 -17.21
CA MET A 27 4.26 6.22 -16.59
C MET A 27 5.51 5.60 -17.24
N LYS A 28 5.41 4.54 -18.06
CA LYS A 28 6.56 3.96 -18.79
C LYS A 28 7.22 4.95 -19.75
N TYR A 29 6.49 5.94 -20.25
CA TYR A 29 7.05 7.01 -21.07
C TYR A 29 8.29 7.67 -20.42
N TYR A 30 8.28 7.84 -19.10
CA TYR A 30 9.39 8.44 -18.36
C TYR A 30 10.55 7.46 -18.05
N ASP A 31 10.49 6.20 -18.50
CA ASP A 31 11.66 5.29 -18.39
C ASP A 31 12.79 5.70 -19.35
N GLU A 32 12.43 6.30 -20.49
CA GLU A 32 13.38 6.73 -21.53
C GLU A 32 13.74 8.23 -21.42
N ASP A 33 12.89 9.04 -20.76
CA ASP A 33 13.08 10.49 -20.62
C ASP A 33 13.00 10.95 -19.15
N LEU A 34 14.12 10.76 -18.44
CA LEU A 34 14.26 11.16 -17.04
C LEU A 34 14.34 12.68 -16.84
N GLU A 35 14.79 13.42 -17.86
CA GLU A 35 14.82 14.88 -17.80
C GLU A 35 13.39 15.44 -17.85
N ALA A 36 12.53 14.89 -18.71
CA ALA A 36 11.10 15.21 -18.70
C ALA A 36 10.45 14.85 -17.36
N LEU A 37 10.79 13.70 -16.75
CA LEU A 37 10.28 13.34 -15.41
C LEU A 37 10.66 14.40 -14.36
N LYS A 38 11.93 14.82 -14.35
CA LYS A 38 12.44 15.83 -13.41
C LYS A 38 11.75 17.17 -13.63
N LYS A 39 11.68 17.63 -14.88
CA LYS A 39 11.02 18.87 -15.26
C LYS A 39 9.54 18.87 -14.90
N ASP A 40 8.83 17.81 -15.26
CA ASP A 40 7.38 17.70 -15.10
C ASP A 40 6.98 17.61 -13.62
N PHE A 41 7.68 16.83 -12.79
CA PHE A 41 7.26 16.58 -11.41
C PHE A 41 8.02 17.38 -10.36
N HIS A 42 9.32 17.62 -10.54
CA HIS A 42 10.18 18.24 -9.53
C HIS A 42 10.44 19.73 -9.77
N GLU A 43 10.25 20.24 -10.98
CA GLU A 43 10.49 21.66 -11.30
C GLU A 43 9.20 22.42 -11.62
N THR A 44 8.23 21.76 -12.28
CA THR A 44 6.96 22.41 -12.65
C THR A 44 6.04 22.55 -11.43
N THR A 45 5.49 23.76 -11.26
CA THR A 45 4.59 24.09 -10.15
C THR A 45 3.12 23.82 -10.50
N ILE A 46 2.30 23.61 -9.47
CA ILE A 46 0.84 23.39 -9.62
C ILE A 46 0.09 24.59 -10.22
N SER A 47 0.73 25.76 -10.31
CA SER A 47 0.17 27.00 -10.86
C SER A 47 0.82 27.43 -12.18
N ALA A 48 1.70 26.60 -12.76
CA ALA A 48 2.52 26.99 -13.92
C ALA A 48 1.69 27.35 -15.16
N THR A 49 0.64 26.58 -15.48
CA THR A 49 -0.24 26.84 -16.63
C THR A 49 -1.72 26.74 -16.25
N PRO A 50 -2.64 27.41 -16.98
CA PRO A 50 -4.08 27.31 -16.71
C PRO A 50 -4.61 25.87 -16.84
N GLU A 51 -4.05 25.09 -17.77
CA GLU A 51 -4.39 23.67 -17.96
C GLU A 51 -4.02 22.83 -16.74
N ILE A 52 -2.76 22.94 -16.26
CA ILE A 52 -2.31 22.24 -15.04
C ILE A 52 -3.19 22.63 -13.86
N LYS A 53 -3.50 23.93 -13.70
CA LYS A 53 -4.35 24.43 -12.62
C LYS A 53 -5.77 23.84 -12.69
N ALA A 54 -6.33 23.67 -13.89
CA ALA A 54 -7.63 23.05 -14.07
C ALA A 54 -7.61 21.56 -13.67
N THR A 55 -6.60 20.81 -14.10
CA THR A 55 -6.46 19.38 -13.75
C THR A 55 -6.21 19.18 -12.25
N ILE A 56 -5.36 20.02 -11.63
CA ILE A 56 -5.14 19.98 -10.19
C ILE A 56 -6.43 20.27 -9.42
N LYS A 57 -7.23 21.25 -9.86
CA LYS A 57 -8.56 21.51 -9.25
C LYS A 57 -9.49 20.29 -9.38
N SER A 58 -9.44 19.59 -10.52
CA SER A 58 -10.19 18.34 -10.72
C SER A 58 -9.79 17.27 -9.71
N ILE A 59 -8.48 17.05 -9.52
CA ILE A 59 -7.93 16.11 -8.53
C ILE A 59 -8.35 16.50 -7.11
N VAL A 60 -8.27 17.78 -6.75
CA VAL A 60 -8.67 18.29 -5.43
C VAL A 60 -10.15 18.03 -5.16
N LYS A 61 -11.00 18.19 -6.18
CA LYS A 61 -12.43 17.89 -6.12
C LYS A 61 -12.68 16.37 -5.97
N SER A 62 -11.98 15.52 -6.73
CA SER A 62 -12.14 14.06 -6.66
C SER A 62 -11.61 13.45 -5.34
N LEU A 63 -10.68 14.14 -4.68
CA LEU A 63 -10.18 13.82 -3.34
C LEU A 63 -11.03 14.37 -2.18
N ASN A 64 -12.08 15.14 -2.49
CA ASN A 64 -12.94 15.81 -1.50
C ASN A 64 -12.19 16.76 -0.56
N ILE A 65 -11.17 17.46 -1.05
CA ILE A 65 -10.39 18.41 -0.25
C ILE A 65 -11.21 19.70 -0.10
N SER A 66 -11.41 20.16 1.13
CA SER A 66 -12.22 21.36 1.37
C SER A 66 -11.56 22.63 0.83
N PRO A 67 -12.32 23.66 0.41
CA PRO A 67 -11.73 24.92 -0.06
C PRO A 67 -10.88 25.63 0.99
N GLN A 68 -11.21 25.45 2.28
CA GLN A 68 -10.44 26.01 3.39
C GLN A 68 -9.08 25.31 3.54
N GLU A 69 -9.07 23.98 3.46
CA GLU A 69 -7.86 23.16 3.47
C GLU A 69 -6.96 23.46 2.27
N TRP A 70 -7.54 23.59 1.08
CA TRP A 70 -6.85 24.04 -0.13
C TRP A 70 -6.14 25.40 0.09
N LYS A 71 -6.88 26.39 0.62
CA LYS A 71 -6.34 27.74 0.89
C LYS A 71 -5.22 27.74 1.92
N LYS A 72 -5.36 26.95 3.00
CA LYS A 72 -4.40 26.93 4.11
C LYS A 72 -3.10 26.20 3.75
N GLU A 73 -3.20 25.09 3.03
CA GLU A 73 -2.08 24.14 2.91
C GLU A 73 -1.49 24.02 1.52
N PHE A 74 -2.29 24.26 0.48
CA PHE A 74 -1.91 24.01 -0.92
C PHE A 74 -1.77 25.30 -1.75
N LYS A 75 -2.39 26.41 -1.34
CA LYS A 75 -2.30 27.71 -2.02
C LYS A 75 -0.95 28.44 -1.87
N LYS A 76 0.09 27.78 -1.35
CA LYS A 76 1.45 28.36 -1.38
C LYS A 76 1.92 28.36 -2.84
N GLU A 77 2.28 29.53 -3.37
CA GLU A 77 2.36 29.81 -4.81
C GLU A 77 3.40 28.98 -5.58
N ASN A 78 4.34 28.33 -4.90
CA ASN A 78 5.47 27.65 -5.52
C ASN A 78 5.53 26.14 -5.27
N LEU A 79 4.40 25.49 -4.99
CA LEU A 79 4.41 24.04 -4.76
C LEU A 79 4.65 23.29 -6.08
N THR A 80 5.67 22.44 -6.11
CA THR A 80 5.88 21.52 -7.25
C THR A 80 4.83 20.42 -7.25
N ILE A 81 4.64 19.75 -8.38
CA ILE A 81 3.67 18.64 -8.47
C ILE A 81 4.08 17.49 -7.55
N TYR A 82 5.36 17.18 -7.45
CA TYR A 82 5.87 16.19 -6.51
C TYR A 82 5.60 16.58 -5.05
N GLU A 83 5.84 17.84 -4.67
CA GLU A 83 5.52 18.35 -3.33
C GLU A 83 4.02 18.34 -3.02
N PHE A 84 3.18 18.61 -4.04
CA PHE A 84 1.73 18.47 -3.95
C PHE A 84 1.35 17.03 -3.60
N LEU A 85 1.87 16.06 -4.34
CA LEU A 85 1.63 14.64 -4.08
C LEU A 85 2.15 14.24 -2.69
N LEU A 86 3.34 14.68 -2.30
CA LEU A 86 3.89 14.42 -0.95
C LEU A 86 2.99 14.95 0.16
N LYS A 87 2.39 16.13 -0.01
CA LYS A 87 1.43 16.68 0.96
C LYS A 87 0.16 15.85 1.04
N LEU A 88 -0.33 15.35 -0.09
CA LEU A 88 -1.47 14.43 -0.10
C LEU A 88 -1.13 13.11 0.61
N ALA A 89 0.04 12.53 0.34
CA ALA A 89 0.52 11.34 1.05
C ALA A 89 0.58 11.55 2.57
N LYS A 90 1.11 12.69 3.04
CA LYS A 90 1.12 13.05 4.47
C LYS A 90 -0.25 13.11 5.12
N LYS A 91 -1.31 13.38 4.34
CA LYS A 91 -2.70 13.41 4.80
C LYS A 91 -3.38 12.05 4.79
N GLY A 92 -2.70 11.00 4.32
CA GLY A 92 -3.23 9.65 4.29
C GLY A 92 -4.00 9.30 3.01
N TYR A 93 -3.78 10.04 1.92
CA TYR A 93 -4.30 9.64 0.60
C TYR A 93 -3.44 8.49 0.03
N SER A 94 -3.82 7.24 0.37
CA SER A 94 -3.06 6.02 0.04
C SER A 94 -2.81 5.80 -1.46
N GLN A 95 -3.71 6.27 -2.33
CA GLN A 95 -3.52 6.21 -3.78
C GLN A 95 -2.33 7.07 -4.23
N THR A 96 -2.06 8.17 -3.52
CA THR A 96 -0.95 9.07 -3.84
C THR A 96 0.40 8.43 -3.53
N ASP A 97 0.49 7.59 -2.49
CA ASP A 97 1.74 6.87 -2.16
C ASP A 97 2.21 6.04 -3.36
N TYR A 98 1.29 5.38 -4.06
CA TYR A 98 1.62 4.61 -5.25
C TYR A 98 2.13 5.48 -6.41
N ILE A 99 1.51 6.63 -6.66
CA ILE A 99 1.96 7.56 -7.71
C ILE A 99 3.38 8.06 -7.39
N ILE A 100 3.63 8.43 -6.12
CA ILE A 100 4.95 8.87 -5.68
C ILE A 100 5.96 7.73 -5.82
N ASP A 101 5.60 6.49 -5.45
CA ASP A 101 6.47 5.32 -5.64
C ASP A 101 6.82 5.09 -7.11
N LEU A 102 5.88 5.32 -8.04
CA LEU A 102 6.15 5.23 -9.47
C LEU A 102 7.14 6.31 -9.95
N ILE A 103 7.03 7.54 -9.42
CA ILE A 103 7.96 8.64 -9.71
C ILE A 103 9.34 8.33 -9.10
N ASP A 104 9.38 8.04 -7.79
CA ASP A 104 10.60 7.75 -7.03
C ASP A 104 11.36 6.56 -7.63
N LYS A 105 10.66 5.49 -8.00
CA LYS A 105 11.27 4.31 -8.61
C LYS A 105 12.00 4.68 -9.90
N LYS A 106 11.43 5.52 -10.73
CA LYS A 106 12.04 5.97 -12.00
C LYS A 106 13.22 6.91 -11.75
N THR A 107 13.10 7.83 -10.79
CA THR A 107 14.21 8.70 -10.38
C THR A 107 15.37 7.91 -9.79
N GLN A 108 15.09 6.85 -9.00
CA GLN A 108 16.09 5.97 -8.42
C GLN A 108 16.77 5.10 -9.47
N PHE A 109 16.03 4.51 -10.42
CA PHE A 109 16.66 3.78 -11.54
C PHE A 109 17.58 4.70 -12.33
N GLY A 110 17.18 5.94 -12.62
CA GLY A 110 18.08 6.92 -13.23
C GLY A 110 19.38 7.12 -12.46
N LYS A 111 19.30 7.34 -11.14
CA LYS A 111 20.49 7.53 -10.29
C LYS A 111 21.31 6.27 -10.09
N LEU A 112 20.68 5.11 -9.99
CA LEU A 112 21.33 3.82 -9.81
C LEU A 112 22.03 3.40 -11.11
N THR A 113 21.38 3.56 -12.26
CA THR A 113 21.96 3.31 -13.58
C THR A 113 23.07 4.30 -13.90
N LEU A 114 22.96 5.58 -13.51
CA LEU A 114 24.04 6.56 -13.66
C LEU A 114 25.17 6.34 -12.65
N PHE A 115 24.86 5.87 -11.44
CA PHE A 115 25.86 5.40 -10.47
C PHE A 115 26.61 4.19 -11.03
N PHE A 116 25.92 3.20 -11.61
CA PHE A 116 26.56 2.04 -12.25
C PHE A 116 27.28 2.38 -13.56
N ALA A 117 26.74 3.24 -14.40
CA ALA A 117 27.35 3.64 -15.67
C ALA A 117 28.52 4.63 -15.49
N GLY A 118 28.42 5.54 -14.53
CA GLY A 118 29.45 6.54 -14.21
C GLY A 118 30.57 5.98 -13.34
N SER A 119 30.29 4.98 -12.50
CA SER A 119 31.33 4.19 -11.82
C SER A 119 31.65 2.95 -12.65
N GLY A 120 32.35 3.14 -13.77
CA GLY A 120 32.89 2.03 -14.55
C GLY A 120 33.62 1.00 -13.68
N LEU A 121 34.19 1.42 -12.54
CA LEU A 121 34.75 0.56 -11.49
C LEU A 121 33.75 -0.32 -10.73
N LEU A 122 32.51 0.11 -10.48
CA LEU A 122 31.51 -0.59 -9.66
C LEU A 122 30.59 -1.46 -10.52
N ALA A 123 30.29 -1.05 -11.76
CA ALA A 123 29.73 -1.95 -12.76
C ALA A 123 30.75 -3.01 -13.18
N THR A 124 32.03 -2.67 -13.35
CA THR A 124 33.06 -3.72 -13.49
C THR A 124 33.23 -4.50 -12.20
N LEU A 125 33.13 -3.93 -10.99
CA LEU A 125 33.17 -4.68 -9.72
C LEU A 125 31.99 -5.64 -9.59
N ILE A 126 30.78 -5.28 -10.03
CA ILE A 126 29.57 -6.12 -9.99
C ILE A 126 29.61 -7.16 -11.10
N THR A 127 30.05 -6.78 -12.29
CA THR A 127 30.20 -7.71 -13.42
C THR A 127 31.36 -8.67 -13.17
N THR A 128 32.47 -8.24 -12.55
CA THR A 128 33.49 -9.14 -11.98
C THR A 128 32.97 -9.82 -10.71
N LEU A 129 32.09 -9.25 -9.89
CA LEU A 129 31.54 -9.98 -8.74
C LEU A 129 30.71 -11.19 -9.18
N ILE A 130 29.99 -11.03 -10.30
CA ILE A 130 29.12 -12.02 -10.94
C ILE A 130 29.91 -12.95 -11.88
N ALA A 131 30.94 -12.45 -12.59
CA ALA A 131 31.74 -13.22 -13.56
C ALA A 131 33.01 -13.84 -12.97
N THR A 132 33.50 -13.37 -11.83
CA THR A 132 34.64 -13.94 -11.09
C THR A 132 34.12 -14.75 -9.91
N SER A 133 34.90 -15.71 -9.42
CA SER A 133 34.61 -16.60 -8.28
C SER A 133 34.40 -15.88 -6.94
N THR A 134 34.04 -14.60 -6.93
CA THR A 134 33.74 -13.79 -5.74
C THR A 134 32.38 -14.08 -5.13
N ILE A 135 31.39 -14.58 -5.88
CA ILE A 135 30.23 -15.25 -5.25
C ILE A 135 30.75 -16.44 -4.46
N GLN A 136 31.72 -17.18 -4.99
CA GLN A 136 32.40 -18.25 -4.29
C GLN A 136 33.18 -17.71 -3.09
N VAL A 137 33.89 -16.58 -3.16
CA VAL A 137 34.58 -15.97 -2.01
C VAL A 137 33.60 -15.46 -0.96
N VAL A 138 32.48 -14.83 -1.34
CA VAL A 138 31.43 -14.39 -0.40
C VAL A 138 30.73 -15.62 0.19
N TRP A 139 30.49 -16.65 -0.62
CA TRP A 139 29.91 -17.91 -0.18
C TRP A 139 30.86 -18.70 0.71
N GLU A 140 32.16 -18.70 0.43
CA GLU A 140 33.24 -19.29 1.22
C GLU A 140 33.47 -18.48 2.48
N PHE A 141 33.34 -17.15 2.44
CA PHE A 141 33.38 -16.29 3.61
C PHE A 141 32.16 -16.52 4.49
N ILE A 142 30.96 -16.65 3.91
CA ILE A 142 29.73 -17.05 4.61
C ILE A 142 29.85 -18.48 5.13
N ASN A 143 30.44 -19.42 4.38
CA ASN A 143 30.67 -20.80 4.81
C ASN A 143 31.71 -20.87 5.93
N ALA A 144 32.78 -20.08 5.84
CA ALA A 144 33.82 -19.97 6.87
C ALA A 144 33.28 -19.29 8.14
N PHE A 145 32.44 -18.26 8.00
CA PHE A 145 31.76 -17.63 9.13
C PHE A 145 30.65 -18.51 9.71
N SER A 146 29.92 -19.28 8.90
CA SER A 146 28.85 -20.18 9.37
C SER A 146 29.41 -21.47 9.96
N ALA A 147 30.58 -21.92 9.52
CA ALA A 147 31.34 -22.98 10.18
C ALA A 147 31.86 -22.54 11.56
N TRP A 148 31.98 -21.23 11.80
CA TRP A 148 32.38 -20.70 13.09
C TRP A 148 31.17 -20.49 14.01
N ILE A 149 31.18 -21.16 15.18
CA ILE A 149 30.14 -21.06 16.22
C ILE A 149 29.76 -19.61 16.54
N TYR A 150 30.74 -18.70 16.60
CA TYR A 150 30.54 -17.28 16.93
C TYR A 150 30.19 -16.41 15.73
N GLY A 151 30.33 -16.91 14.50
CA GLY A 151 30.16 -16.10 13.30
C GLY A 151 28.70 -15.66 13.10
N ALA A 152 27.73 -16.52 13.39
CA ALA A 152 26.31 -16.20 13.22
C ALA A 152 25.82 -15.04 14.14
N PRO A 153 26.10 -15.04 15.46
CA PRO A 153 25.73 -13.90 16.31
C PRO A 153 26.46 -12.59 15.95
N ILE A 154 27.74 -12.66 15.53
CA ILE A 154 28.50 -11.48 15.10
C ILE A 154 27.90 -10.88 13.81
N LEU A 155 27.62 -11.72 12.80
CA LEU A 155 26.95 -11.30 11.58
C LEU A 155 25.55 -10.75 11.88
N GLY A 156 24.81 -11.37 12.80
CA GLY A 156 23.53 -10.89 13.27
C GLY A 156 23.62 -9.49 13.91
N LEU A 157 24.67 -9.22 14.68
CA LEU A 157 24.93 -7.93 15.31
C LEU A 157 25.24 -6.86 14.26
N ILE A 158 26.20 -7.11 13.36
CA ILE A 158 26.57 -6.20 12.27
C ILE A 158 25.36 -5.92 11.37
N GLY A 159 24.61 -6.97 11.00
CA GLY A 159 23.42 -6.87 10.18
C GLY A 159 22.32 -6.05 10.84
N THR A 160 22.03 -6.32 12.12
CA THR A 160 21.00 -5.60 12.89
C THR A 160 21.37 -4.12 13.07
N PHE A 161 22.64 -3.84 13.35
CA PHE A 161 23.14 -2.47 13.50
C PHE A 161 23.09 -1.70 12.18
N THR A 162 23.63 -2.27 11.11
CA THR A 162 23.66 -1.66 9.78
C THR A 162 22.25 -1.42 9.25
N MET A 163 21.36 -2.42 9.36
CA MET A 163 19.97 -2.30 8.96
C MET A 163 19.22 -1.29 9.84
N GLY A 164 19.55 -1.21 11.13
CA GLY A 164 19.02 -0.19 12.06
C GLY A 164 19.37 1.22 11.61
N ILE A 165 20.65 1.48 11.31
CA ILE A 165 21.12 2.78 10.79
C ILE A 165 20.45 3.10 9.45
N PHE A 166 20.42 2.14 8.53
CA PHE A 166 19.81 2.32 7.22
C PHE A 166 18.32 2.68 7.34
N ASN A 167 17.57 1.93 8.15
CA ASN A 167 16.16 2.19 8.38
C ASN A 167 15.92 3.52 9.10
N PHE A 168 16.79 3.89 10.05
CA PHE A 168 16.71 5.18 10.73
C PHE A 168 16.93 6.34 9.74
N TYR A 169 17.96 6.23 8.91
CA TYR A 169 18.25 7.22 7.87
C TYR A 169 17.11 7.33 6.86
N SER A 170 16.57 6.19 6.42
CA SER A 170 15.42 6.10 5.50
C SER A 170 14.18 6.76 6.11
N ASN A 171 13.84 6.44 7.35
CA ASN A 171 12.70 7.04 8.05
C ASN A 171 12.88 8.53 8.30
N TYR A 172 14.11 8.97 8.60
CA TYR A 172 14.43 10.38 8.80
C TYR A 172 14.18 11.18 7.50
N HIS A 173 14.65 10.64 6.37
CA HIS A 173 14.46 11.22 5.04
C HIS A 173 13.10 10.93 4.41
N ASN A 174 12.24 10.13 5.04
CA ASN A 174 10.92 9.79 4.50
C ASN A 174 10.01 11.02 4.52
N GLN A 175 9.98 11.75 3.41
CA GLN A 175 9.18 12.95 3.28
C GLN A 175 7.67 12.66 3.30
N LYS A 176 7.21 11.42 3.09
CA LYS A 176 5.79 11.03 3.05
C LYS A 176 5.14 11.02 4.43
N ALA A 177 5.92 10.74 5.49
CA ALA A 177 5.41 10.67 6.86
C ALA A 177 5.40 12.04 7.56
N THR A 178 4.45 12.24 8.48
CA THR A 178 4.43 13.40 9.40
C THR A 178 5.57 13.31 10.41
N VAL A 179 6.01 14.45 10.98
CA VAL A 179 7.13 14.49 11.94
C VAL A 179 6.85 13.61 13.17
N ALA A 180 5.63 13.65 13.69
CA ALA A 180 5.21 12.82 14.82
C ALA A 180 5.28 11.32 14.47
N ASN A 181 4.80 10.93 13.29
CA ASN A 181 4.87 9.54 12.84
C ASN A 181 6.33 9.09 12.65
N ARG A 182 7.21 9.94 12.11
CA ARG A 182 8.66 9.64 11.97
C ARG A 182 9.33 9.45 13.32
N PHE A 183 9.07 10.33 14.28
CA PHE A 183 9.62 10.22 15.62
C PHE A 183 9.18 8.91 16.28
N ARG A 184 7.88 8.60 16.24
CA ARG A 184 7.32 7.35 16.73
C ARG A 184 7.98 6.14 16.06
N ASP A 185 8.04 6.13 14.74
CA ASP A 185 8.59 4.99 13.99
C ASP A 185 10.09 4.79 14.26
N ASN A 186 10.85 5.88 14.44
CA ASN A 186 12.25 5.84 14.85
C ASN A 186 12.42 5.39 16.30
N PHE A 187 11.54 5.81 17.21
CA PHE A 187 11.57 5.35 18.60
C PHE A 187 11.38 3.83 18.69
N PHE A 188 10.36 3.29 18.02
CA PHE A 188 10.14 1.85 17.96
C PHE A 188 11.29 1.12 17.26
N LEU A 189 11.84 1.68 16.18
CA LEU A 189 12.99 1.12 15.49
C LEU A 189 14.20 1.02 16.43
N VAL A 190 14.53 2.09 17.16
CA VAL A 190 15.64 2.11 18.12
C VAL A 190 15.42 1.08 19.22
N LEU A 191 14.19 0.98 19.76
CA LEU A 191 13.86 0.04 20.82
C LEU A 191 13.99 -1.42 20.34
N THR A 192 13.47 -1.74 19.14
CA THR A 192 13.61 -3.07 18.52
C THR A 192 15.07 -3.40 18.23
N THR A 193 15.84 -2.45 17.66
CA THR A 193 17.26 -2.62 17.36
C THR A 193 18.09 -2.81 18.64
N ALA A 194 17.81 -2.02 19.68
CA ALA A 194 18.48 -2.15 20.98
C ALA A 194 18.21 -3.52 21.60
N ALA A 195 16.95 -3.97 21.65
CA ALA A 195 16.59 -5.28 22.18
C ALA A 195 17.32 -6.41 21.42
N LYS A 196 17.35 -6.36 20.09
CA LYS A 196 18.06 -7.35 19.26
C LYS A 196 19.58 -7.30 19.47
N LEU A 197 20.18 -6.11 19.58
CA LEU A 197 21.61 -5.97 19.88
C LEU A 197 21.96 -6.52 21.27
N THR A 198 21.18 -6.17 22.29
CA THR A 198 21.37 -6.70 23.65
C THR A 198 21.25 -8.22 23.67
N ALA A 199 20.26 -8.79 22.98
CA ALA A 199 20.11 -10.24 22.89
C ALA A 199 21.32 -10.90 22.20
N SER A 200 21.81 -10.33 21.10
CA SER A 200 22.99 -10.83 20.40
C SER A 200 24.28 -10.73 21.24
N ILE A 201 24.47 -9.64 21.99
CA ILE A 201 25.62 -9.48 22.90
C ILE A 201 25.56 -10.50 24.03
N LEU A 202 24.38 -10.70 24.64
CA LEU A 202 24.19 -11.71 25.68
C LEU A 202 24.39 -13.12 25.14
N LEU A 203 23.96 -13.40 23.91
CA LEU A 203 24.20 -14.67 23.23
C LEU A 203 25.70 -14.93 23.02
N LEU A 204 26.47 -13.91 22.64
CA LEU A 204 27.93 -14.00 22.53
C LEU A 204 28.59 -14.28 23.89
N ASN A 205 28.19 -13.55 24.93
CA ASN A 205 28.72 -13.74 26.28
C ASN A 205 28.37 -15.12 26.86
N ALA A 206 27.23 -15.68 26.48
CA ALA A 206 26.80 -17.02 26.88
C ALA A 206 27.43 -18.16 26.04
N GLY A 207 28.40 -17.87 25.18
CA GLY A 207 29.04 -18.89 24.36
C GLY A 207 28.10 -19.50 23.31
N VAL A 208 27.16 -18.71 22.78
CA VAL A 208 26.16 -19.13 21.78
C VAL A 208 25.11 -20.11 22.33
N LEU A 209 25.04 -20.28 23.65
CA LEU A 209 23.98 -21.04 24.30
C LEU A 209 22.72 -20.18 24.45
N MET A 210 21.64 -20.62 23.80
CA MET A 210 20.37 -19.90 23.80
C MET A 210 19.60 -20.12 25.11
N THR A 211 19.85 -19.26 26.10
CA THR A 211 19.12 -19.31 27.38
C THR A 211 17.71 -18.72 27.25
N PRO A 212 16.75 -19.14 28.10
CA PRO A 212 15.41 -18.56 28.12
C PRO A 212 15.39 -17.04 28.29
N VAL A 213 16.37 -16.48 29.01
CA VAL A 213 16.52 -15.03 29.20
C VAL A 213 16.85 -14.34 27.87
N ILE A 214 17.81 -14.88 27.12
CA ILE A 214 18.20 -14.34 25.80
C ILE A 214 17.03 -14.45 24.82
N ALA A 215 16.36 -15.61 24.78
CA ALA A 215 15.18 -15.82 23.96
C ALA A 215 14.05 -14.84 24.34
N GLY A 216 13.84 -14.60 25.64
CA GLY A 216 12.88 -13.60 26.13
C GLY A 216 13.16 -12.20 25.59
N ILE A 217 14.42 -11.78 25.51
CA ILE A 217 14.79 -10.46 24.94
C ILE A 217 14.53 -10.42 23.43
N PHE A 218 14.83 -11.49 22.70
CA PHE A 218 14.47 -11.57 21.27
C PHE A 218 12.95 -11.48 21.06
N VAL A 219 12.17 -12.18 21.89
CA VAL A 219 10.71 -12.13 21.88
C VAL A 219 10.19 -10.74 22.20
N LEU A 220 10.77 -10.05 23.20
CA LEU A 220 10.45 -8.65 23.49
C LEU A 220 10.71 -7.75 22.28
N GLY A 221 11.84 -7.96 21.57
CA GLY A 221 12.15 -7.29 20.31
C GLY A 221 11.04 -7.45 19.27
N SER A 222 10.53 -8.66 19.06
CA SER A 222 9.38 -8.91 18.16
C SER A 222 8.07 -8.33 18.70
N GLY A 223 7.87 -8.32 20.02
CA GLY A 223 6.71 -7.71 20.67
C GLY A 223 6.63 -6.21 20.44
N ILE A 224 7.77 -5.51 20.44
CA ILE A 224 7.85 -4.06 20.15
C ILE A 224 7.36 -3.77 18.73
N ASP A 225 7.71 -4.60 17.74
CA ASP A 225 7.22 -4.46 16.37
C ASP A 225 5.69 -4.63 16.28
N VAL A 226 5.11 -5.57 17.05
CA VAL A 226 3.65 -5.76 17.13
C VAL A 226 2.98 -4.57 17.83
N LEU A 227 3.56 -4.07 18.92
CA LEU A 227 3.06 -2.90 19.65
C LEU A 227 3.05 -1.64 18.77
N LYS A 228 4.08 -1.44 17.94
CA LYS A 228 4.13 -0.35 16.95
C LYS A 228 2.91 -0.41 16.03
N GLU A 229 2.63 -1.58 15.46
CA GLU A 229 1.52 -1.75 14.51
C GLU A 229 0.16 -1.64 15.19
N LEU A 230 0.04 -2.10 16.44
CA LEU A 230 -1.16 -1.91 17.25
C LEU A 230 -1.42 -0.42 17.51
N PHE A 231 -0.37 0.35 17.81
CA PHE A 231 -0.48 1.79 18.00
C PHE A 231 -0.87 2.51 16.70
N CYS A 232 -0.26 2.14 15.56
CA CYS A 232 -0.65 2.63 14.24
C CYS A 232 -2.12 2.34 13.94
N LEU A 233 -2.56 1.11 14.19
CA LEU A 233 -3.94 0.69 13.98
C LEU A 233 -4.90 1.46 14.91
N ALA A 234 -4.54 1.65 16.17
CA ALA A 234 -5.34 2.43 17.11
C ALA A 234 -5.49 3.88 16.63
N GLN A 235 -4.42 4.51 16.16
CA GLN A 235 -4.45 5.86 15.61
C GLN A 235 -5.38 5.94 14.38
N GLU A 236 -5.28 5.00 13.45
CA GLU A 236 -6.15 4.96 12.28
C GLU A 236 -7.61 4.62 12.62
N TYR A 237 -7.83 3.74 13.60
CA TYR A 237 -9.17 3.42 14.10
C TYR A 237 -9.83 4.65 14.74
N LEU A 238 -9.07 5.43 15.51
CA LEU A 238 -9.55 6.70 16.08
C LEU A 238 -9.88 7.70 14.96
N GLN A 239 -9.04 7.81 13.93
CA GLN A 239 -9.33 8.65 12.77
C GLN A 239 -10.59 8.20 12.03
N TYR A 240 -10.74 6.89 11.82
CA TYR A 240 -11.90 6.32 11.17
C TYR A 240 -13.18 6.57 11.97
N LYS A 241 -13.19 6.27 13.28
CA LYS A 241 -14.39 6.33 14.13
C LYS A 241 -14.80 7.73 14.53
N PHE A 242 -13.85 8.61 14.85
CA PHE A 242 -14.15 9.93 15.41
C PHE A 242 -14.13 11.06 14.39
N PHE A 243 -13.39 10.92 13.28
CA PHE A 243 -13.23 11.98 12.27
C PHE A 243 -13.91 11.66 10.93
N SER A 244 -14.59 10.52 10.80
CA SER A 244 -15.44 10.24 9.64
C SER A 244 -16.89 10.58 9.98
N PRO A 245 -17.49 11.56 9.30
CA PRO A 245 -18.92 11.82 9.46
C PRO A 245 -19.70 10.55 9.07
N PRO A 246 -20.83 10.26 9.74
CA PRO A 246 -21.72 9.17 9.32
C PRO A 246 -22.18 9.45 7.89
N LEU A 247 -22.07 8.46 7.00
CA LEU A 247 -22.52 8.63 5.62
C LEU A 247 -24.04 8.77 5.58
N ASN A 248 -24.49 9.77 4.84
CA ASN A 248 -25.86 9.86 4.36
C ASN A 248 -25.90 9.41 2.89
N GLU A 249 -26.98 8.75 2.47
CA GLU A 249 -27.17 8.31 1.08
C GLU A 249 -27.19 9.52 0.12
N ASN A 250 -27.62 10.69 0.62
CA ASN A 250 -27.66 11.95 -0.12
C ASN A 250 -26.30 12.68 -0.20
N ASP A 251 -25.23 12.13 0.38
CA ASP A 251 -23.92 12.78 0.35
C ASP A 251 -23.28 12.68 -1.04
N HIS A 252 -22.63 13.77 -1.46
CA HIS A 252 -21.95 13.86 -2.75
C HIS A 252 -20.93 12.71 -2.94
N LEU A 253 -20.78 12.23 -4.18
CA LEU A 253 -19.88 11.13 -4.57
C LEU A 253 -18.45 11.25 -4.00
N SER A 254 -17.92 12.46 -3.89
CA SER A 254 -16.59 12.71 -3.32
C SER A 254 -16.48 12.28 -1.85
N VAL A 255 -17.56 12.36 -1.07
CA VAL A 255 -17.63 11.91 0.33
C VAL A 255 -17.56 10.39 0.40
N HIS A 256 -18.36 9.70 -0.42
CA HIS A 256 -18.35 8.25 -0.53
C HIS A 256 -16.97 7.70 -0.94
N ARG A 257 -16.30 8.36 -1.89
CA ARG A 257 -14.91 8.03 -2.27
C ARG A 257 -13.92 8.24 -1.13
N ALA A 258 -14.02 9.36 -0.43
CA ALA A 258 -13.13 9.66 0.69
C ALA A 258 -13.30 8.61 1.81
N TYR A 259 -14.53 8.18 2.08
CA TYR A 259 -14.80 7.12 3.03
C TYR A 259 -14.21 5.77 2.59
N ALA A 260 -14.43 5.36 1.34
CA ALA A 260 -13.86 4.11 0.81
C ALA A 260 -12.33 4.06 0.96
N ARG A 261 -11.63 5.17 0.70
CA ARG A 261 -10.18 5.29 0.90
C ARG A 261 -9.76 5.13 2.37
N ARG A 262 -10.55 5.66 3.33
CA ARG A 262 -10.29 5.49 4.78
C ARG A 262 -10.49 4.05 5.23
N VAL A 263 -11.55 3.40 4.76
CA VAL A 263 -11.81 1.98 5.04
C VAL A 263 -10.67 1.11 4.52
N PHE A 264 -10.17 1.40 3.31
CA PHE A 264 -9.01 0.73 2.75
C PHE A 264 -7.77 0.89 3.64
N GLY A 265 -7.48 2.10 4.12
CA GLY A 265 -6.33 2.34 5.01
C GLY A 265 -6.38 1.46 6.26
N TYR A 266 -7.54 1.45 6.92
CA TYR A 266 -7.80 0.61 8.09
C TYR A 266 -7.64 -0.89 7.78
N GLN A 267 -8.23 -1.39 6.68
CA GLN A 267 -8.12 -2.80 6.29
C GLN A 267 -6.68 -3.22 5.98
N ASN A 268 -5.91 -2.35 5.33
CA ASN A 268 -4.50 -2.60 5.01
C ASN A 268 -3.66 -2.76 6.28
N ARG A 269 -3.92 -1.92 7.28
CA ARG A 269 -3.20 -1.93 8.56
C ARG A 269 -3.62 -3.07 9.46
N MET A 270 -4.90 -3.41 9.49
CA MET A 270 -5.38 -4.59 10.19
C MET A 270 -4.75 -5.87 9.62
N SER A 271 -4.66 -5.97 8.29
CA SER A 271 -3.99 -7.10 7.63
C SER A 271 -2.50 -7.14 7.95
N SER A 272 -1.84 -5.98 7.97
CA SER A 272 -0.43 -5.87 8.34
C SER A 272 -0.18 -6.31 9.78
N LEU A 273 -1.05 -5.90 10.72
CA LEU A 273 -1.00 -6.32 12.12
C LEU A 273 -1.15 -7.84 12.25
N GLN A 274 -2.13 -8.46 11.56
CA GLN A 274 -2.33 -9.90 11.60
C GLN A 274 -1.10 -10.68 11.11
N ILE A 275 -0.51 -10.24 9.99
CA ILE A 275 0.70 -10.88 9.44
C ILE A 275 1.88 -10.70 10.40
N ASN A 276 2.04 -9.52 10.99
CA ASN A 276 3.10 -9.24 11.95
C ASN A 276 2.94 -10.04 13.24
N LEU A 277 1.71 -10.19 13.74
CA LEU A 277 1.39 -11.00 14.90
C LEU A 277 1.67 -12.49 14.64
N LEU A 278 1.24 -13.01 13.49
CA LEU A 278 1.49 -14.40 13.10
C LEU A 278 3.00 -14.68 12.96
N ALA A 279 3.74 -13.77 12.32
CA ALA A 279 5.19 -13.87 12.21
C ALA A 279 5.88 -13.83 13.57
N ALA A 280 5.44 -12.94 14.48
CA ALA A 280 5.96 -12.88 15.84
C ALA A 280 5.70 -14.17 16.62
N LEU A 281 4.49 -14.73 16.55
CA LEU A 281 4.14 -16.02 17.18
C LEU A 281 5.00 -17.18 16.63
N ALA A 282 5.22 -17.21 15.32
CA ALA A 282 6.07 -18.22 14.69
C ALA A 282 7.54 -18.10 15.15
N ILE A 283 8.07 -16.87 15.25
CA ILE A 283 9.42 -16.63 15.79
C ILE A 283 9.51 -17.08 17.26
N VAL A 284 8.51 -16.75 18.09
CA VAL A 284 8.45 -17.19 19.49
C VAL A 284 8.46 -18.72 19.58
N ALA A 285 7.68 -19.41 18.75
CA ALA A 285 7.65 -20.87 18.72
C ALA A 285 9.00 -21.48 18.35
N ILE A 286 9.69 -20.92 17.35
CA ILE A 286 11.05 -21.35 16.96
C ILE A 286 12.04 -21.11 18.10
N MET A 287 12.00 -19.94 18.74
CA MET A 287 12.90 -19.61 19.86
C MET A 287 12.63 -20.52 21.07
N ALA A 288 11.38 -20.78 21.40
CA ALA A 288 11.01 -21.71 22.46
C ALA A 288 11.52 -23.12 22.16
N PHE A 289 11.30 -23.61 20.93
CA PHE A 289 11.82 -24.90 20.48
C PHE A 289 13.34 -24.95 20.60
N TRP A 290 14.05 -23.90 20.16
CA TRP A 290 15.50 -23.83 20.28
C TRP A 290 15.98 -23.91 21.74
N CYS A 291 15.27 -23.27 22.68
CA CYS A 291 15.59 -23.35 24.11
C CYS A 291 15.37 -24.76 24.71
N PHE A 292 14.44 -25.56 24.20
CA PHE A 292 14.15 -26.91 24.72
C PHE A 292 15.12 -27.99 24.22
N PHE A 293 15.90 -27.71 23.16
CA PHE A 293 16.92 -28.62 22.63
C PHE A 293 18.34 -28.04 22.79
N PRO A 294 18.81 -27.77 24.03
CA PRO A 294 20.12 -27.18 24.29
C PRO A 294 21.30 -28.08 23.86
N GLY A 295 21.05 -29.37 23.58
CA GLY A 295 22.05 -30.34 23.09
C GLY A 295 22.06 -30.56 21.56
N GLY A 296 21.20 -29.87 20.81
CA GLY A 296 21.03 -30.09 19.36
C GLY A 296 22.20 -29.64 18.47
N GLY A 297 23.24 -29.06 19.05
CA GLY A 297 24.44 -28.61 18.34
C GLY A 297 24.17 -27.52 17.29
N LEU A 298 25.19 -27.28 16.46
CA LEU A 298 25.17 -26.29 15.36
C LEU A 298 23.99 -26.49 14.39
N VAL A 299 23.55 -27.74 14.20
CA VAL A 299 22.49 -28.09 13.24
C VAL A 299 21.15 -27.48 13.63
N VAL A 300 20.76 -27.54 14.90
CA VAL A 300 19.50 -26.93 15.38
C VAL A 300 19.55 -25.41 15.29
N SER A 301 20.70 -24.81 15.64
CA SER A 301 20.90 -23.35 15.53
C SER A 301 20.82 -22.86 14.09
N MET A 302 21.46 -23.56 13.15
CA MET A 302 21.36 -23.25 11.71
C MET A 302 19.92 -23.40 11.20
N GLY A 303 19.23 -24.48 11.60
CA GLY A 303 17.83 -24.70 11.26
C GLY A 303 16.92 -23.59 11.77
N ALA A 304 17.11 -23.14 13.01
CA ALA A 304 16.34 -22.04 13.60
C ALA A 304 16.58 -20.71 12.88
N ILE A 305 17.84 -20.39 12.56
CA ILE A 305 18.19 -19.17 11.80
C ILE A 305 17.56 -19.21 10.41
N ALA A 306 17.65 -20.34 9.71
CA ALA A 306 17.05 -20.52 8.39
C ALA A 306 15.51 -20.38 8.44
N ALA A 307 14.86 -20.97 9.46
CA ALA A 307 13.42 -20.87 9.66
C ALA A 307 12.97 -19.42 9.94
N ILE A 308 13.72 -18.67 10.77
CA ILE A 308 13.47 -17.25 11.02
C ILE A 308 13.61 -16.45 9.71
N GLY A 309 14.67 -16.70 8.93
CA GLY A 309 14.87 -16.08 7.63
C GLY A 309 13.70 -16.32 6.66
N LEU A 310 13.21 -17.57 6.61
CA LEU A 310 12.05 -17.95 5.81
C LEU A 310 10.80 -17.18 6.25
N ILE A 311 10.54 -17.07 7.56
CA ILE A 311 9.41 -16.28 8.08
C ILE A 311 9.48 -14.83 7.63
N TYR A 312 10.66 -14.19 7.72
CA TYR A 312 10.83 -12.81 7.26
C TYR A 312 10.57 -12.66 5.76
N MET A 313 11.04 -13.61 4.95
CA MET A 313 10.82 -13.63 3.50
C MET A 313 9.33 -13.81 3.16
N THR A 314 8.67 -14.79 3.77
CA THR A 314 7.24 -15.04 3.59
C THR A 314 6.42 -13.84 4.04
N LYS A 315 6.74 -13.23 5.18
CA LYS A 315 6.11 -11.98 5.66
C LYS A 315 6.23 -10.87 4.62
N TYR A 316 7.43 -10.63 4.09
CA TYR A 316 7.67 -9.58 3.10
C TYR A 316 6.85 -9.80 1.83
N LEU A 317 6.88 -11.02 1.28
CA LEU A 317 6.12 -11.37 0.08
C LEU A 317 4.61 -11.26 0.30
N TRP A 318 4.13 -11.72 1.46
CA TRP A 318 2.71 -11.69 1.81
C TRP A 318 2.19 -10.27 1.98
N LEU A 319 2.92 -9.40 2.69
CA LEU A 319 2.58 -7.99 2.84
C LEU A 319 2.49 -7.31 1.48
N LYS A 320 3.49 -7.52 0.62
CA LYS A 320 3.54 -6.95 -0.73
C LYS A 320 2.38 -7.43 -1.62
N HIS A 321 2.08 -8.72 -1.57
CA HIS A 321 0.97 -9.29 -2.32
C HIS A 321 -0.39 -8.73 -1.85
N LYS A 322 -0.60 -8.67 -0.52
CA LYS A 322 -1.82 -8.10 0.06
C LYS A 322 -2.00 -6.64 -0.28
N GLU A 323 -0.95 -5.83 -0.19
CA GLU A 323 -1.02 -4.42 -0.56
C GLU A 323 -1.46 -4.22 -2.01
N SER A 324 -0.93 -5.01 -2.94
CA SER A 324 -1.33 -4.97 -4.36
C SER A 324 -2.81 -5.37 -4.53
N PHE A 325 -3.21 -6.48 -3.90
CA PHE A 325 -4.58 -6.97 -3.99
C PHE A 325 -5.60 -5.99 -3.42
N LEU A 326 -5.35 -5.45 -2.22
CA LEU A 326 -6.25 -4.45 -1.62
C LEU A 326 -6.33 -3.21 -2.52
N ARG A 327 -5.22 -2.79 -3.15
CA ARG A 327 -5.18 -1.60 -4.00
C ARG A 327 -6.06 -1.79 -5.24
N GLU A 328 -5.99 -2.94 -5.89
CA GLU A 328 -6.86 -3.28 -7.01
C GLU A 328 -8.33 -3.28 -6.60
N ARG A 329 -8.64 -3.88 -5.44
CA ARG A 329 -9.99 -3.86 -4.87
C ARG A 329 -10.49 -2.43 -4.60
N LEU A 330 -9.63 -1.54 -4.08
CA LEU A 330 -10.00 -0.14 -3.90
C LEU A 330 -10.33 0.53 -5.24
N GLN A 331 -9.55 0.26 -6.29
CA GLN A 331 -9.82 0.84 -7.62
C GLN A 331 -11.13 0.32 -8.20
N GLU A 332 -11.38 -0.98 -8.10
CA GLU A 332 -12.65 -1.59 -8.52
C GLU A 332 -13.83 -0.96 -7.79
N GLN A 333 -13.72 -0.78 -6.47
CA GLN A 333 -14.75 -0.14 -5.65
C GLN A 333 -15.00 1.33 -6.03
N LEU A 334 -13.93 2.09 -6.27
CA LEU A 334 -14.06 3.48 -6.70
C LEU A 334 -14.66 3.60 -8.11
N HIS A 335 -14.35 2.63 -8.98
CA HIS A 335 -14.89 2.54 -10.32
C HIS A 335 -16.38 2.19 -10.31
N GLU A 336 -16.78 1.18 -9.53
CA GLU A 336 -18.19 0.82 -9.33
C GLU A 336 -18.99 2.03 -8.83
N LEU A 337 -18.44 2.76 -7.86
CA LEU A 337 -19.06 3.96 -7.32
C LEU A 337 -19.20 5.08 -8.36
N GLU A 338 -18.22 5.29 -9.25
CA GLU A 338 -18.35 6.23 -10.37
C GLU A 338 -19.49 5.81 -11.32
N VAL A 339 -19.59 4.52 -11.65
CA VAL A 339 -20.61 3.99 -12.56
C VAL A 339 -22.03 4.15 -12.00
N VAL A 340 -22.22 3.87 -10.70
CA VAL A 340 -23.51 4.00 -10.02
C VAL A 340 -23.99 5.46 -10.01
N TYR A 341 -23.16 6.39 -9.55
CA TYR A 341 -23.53 7.81 -9.47
C TYR A 341 -23.68 8.46 -10.85
N SER A 342 -22.86 8.06 -11.84
CA SER A 342 -23.02 8.56 -13.22
C SER A 342 -24.35 8.12 -13.83
N ARG A 343 -24.84 6.92 -13.49
CA ARG A 343 -26.14 6.42 -13.94
C ARG A 343 -27.29 7.18 -13.26
N GLU A 344 -27.18 7.48 -11.97
CA GLU A 344 -28.18 8.26 -11.24
C GLU A 344 -28.30 9.68 -11.81
N ASP A 345 -27.19 10.40 -11.96
CA ASP A 345 -27.19 11.75 -12.56
C ASP A 345 -27.81 11.78 -13.97
N SER A 346 -27.66 10.70 -14.75
CA SER A 346 -28.27 10.56 -16.08
C SER A 346 -29.77 10.26 -16.03
N ALA A 347 -30.24 9.56 -15.01
CA ALA A 347 -31.65 9.17 -14.86
C ALA A 347 -32.52 10.36 -14.43
N TRP A 348 -31.99 11.29 -13.63
CA TRP A 348 -32.71 12.51 -13.24
C TRP A 348 -32.89 13.49 -14.40
N VAL A 349 -31.98 13.52 -15.38
CA VAL A 349 -32.08 14.42 -16.55
C VAL A 349 -33.16 13.95 -17.55
N LEU A 350 -33.57 12.68 -17.52
CA LEU A 350 -34.57 12.13 -18.44
C LEU A 350 -36.03 12.28 -17.96
N ASP A 351 -36.26 12.63 -16.68
CA ASP A 351 -37.62 12.86 -16.14
C ASP A 351 -38.08 14.32 -16.30
N ASP A 352 -37.17 15.29 -16.49
CA ASP A 352 -37.53 16.71 -16.68
C ASP A 352 -38.02 17.04 -18.11
N ASP A 353 -37.70 16.22 -19.11
CA ASP A 353 -38.11 16.45 -20.52
C ASP A 353 -39.54 15.96 -20.85
N ILE A 354 -40.20 15.22 -19.95
CA ILE A 354 -41.57 14.71 -20.18
C ILE A 354 -42.65 15.74 -19.81
N SER A 355 -42.31 16.81 -19.06
CA SER A 355 -43.29 17.79 -18.57
C SER A 355 -43.44 19.05 -19.44
N LEU A 356 -42.60 19.25 -20.47
CA LEU A 356 -42.60 20.47 -21.29
C LEU A 356 -43.34 20.36 -22.63
N SER A 357 -43.77 19.16 -23.03
CA SER A 357 -44.53 18.94 -24.27
C SER A 357 -46.06 19.01 -24.11
N GLN A 358 -46.57 19.17 -22.90
CA GLN A 358 -48.01 19.23 -22.63
C GLN A 358 -48.59 20.64 -22.42
N ILE A 359 -47.75 21.69 -22.38
CA ILE A 359 -48.21 23.06 -22.04
C ILE A 359 -48.26 24.00 -23.26
N GLN A 360 -47.67 23.67 -24.41
CA GLN A 360 -47.60 24.58 -25.57
C GLN A 360 -48.62 24.31 -26.69
N ALA A 361 -49.77 23.74 -26.36
CA ALA A 361 -50.93 23.63 -27.26
C ALA A 361 -52.19 24.25 -26.66
N SER A 362 -52.10 25.46 -26.11
CA SER A 362 -53.27 26.33 -25.88
C SER A 362 -52.82 27.74 -25.50
N GLU A 363 -52.45 28.54 -26.50
CA GLU A 363 -52.43 29.99 -26.35
C GLU A 363 -52.99 30.64 -27.62
N GLN A 364 -54.32 30.68 -27.69
CA GLN A 364 -55.08 31.62 -28.50
C GLN A 364 -55.92 32.47 -27.54
N GLU A 365 -55.50 33.73 -27.37
CA GLU A 365 -56.34 34.85 -26.91
C GLU A 365 -57.49 35.12 -27.92
N PRO A 366 -58.56 35.90 -27.62
CA PRO A 366 -58.69 36.88 -26.52
C PRO A 366 -60.07 36.94 -25.81
N LEU A 367 -60.15 37.82 -24.79
CA LEU A 367 -61.21 38.84 -24.57
C LEU A 367 -61.95 38.84 -23.20
N LEU A 368 -61.69 39.91 -22.44
CA LEU A 368 -62.54 40.64 -21.46
C LEU A 368 -63.73 39.95 -20.74
N LYS A 369 -63.66 39.83 -19.41
CA LYS A 369 -64.48 40.60 -18.41
C LYS A 369 -64.23 40.13 -16.95
N PRO A 370 -64.47 40.98 -15.94
CA PRO A 370 -64.25 40.66 -14.53
C PRO A 370 -65.52 40.16 -13.83
N SER A 371 -65.38 39.25 -12.87
CA SER A 371 -65.93 39.31 -11.49
C SER A 371 -66.28 37.95 -10.88
N SER A 372 -65.91 37.81 -9.60
CA SER A 372 -66.54 36.97 -8.56
C SER A 372 -66.01 35.54 -8.34
N PRO A 373 -66.10 35.02 -7.09
CA PRO A 373 -65.12 34.10 -6.50
C PRO A 373 -65.57 32.64 -6.53
N VAL A 374 -64.62 31.71 -6.71
CA VAL A 374 -64.87 30.26 -6.62
C VAL A 374 -63.98 29.63 -5.55
N GLU A 375 -64.65 29.28 -4.45
CA GLU A 375 -64.57 28.05 -3.67
C GLU A 375 -63.29 27.20 -3.75
N PHE A 376 -62.59 27.13 -2.60
CA PHE A 376 -61.51 26.18 -2.33
C PHE A 376 -62.05 24.76 -2.13
N LEU A 377 -61.54 23.80 -2.90
CA LEU A 377 -61.66 22.36 -2.64
C LEU A 377 -60.25 21.76 -2.68
N PRO A 378 -59.81 20.99 -1.66
CA PRO A 378 -58.47 20.44 -1.63
C PRO A 378 -58.42 19.13 -2.43
N SER A 379 -57.59 19.10 -3.47
CA SER A 379 -57.19 17.86 -4.12
C SER A 379 -56.00 17.25 -3.38
N THR A 380 -56.25 16.10 -2.76
CA THR A 380 -55.25 15.22 -2.17
C THR A 380 -54.34 14.67 -3.27
N PRO A 381 -53.00 14.86 -3.22
CA PRO A 381 -52.11 14.16 -4.12
C PRO A 381 -51.94 12.71 -3.64
N SER A 382 -52.27 11.79 -4.55
CA SER A 382 -52.02 10.36 -4.42
C SER A 382 -50.52 10.12 -4.24
N GLN A 383 -50.11 9.58 -3.09
CA GLN A 383 -48.74 9.13 -2.88
C GLN A 383 -48.50 7.86 -3.71
N GLU A 384 -47.88 8.04 -4.86
CA GLU A 384 -47.26 6.93 -5.58
C GLU A 384 -46.00 6.51 -4.81
N LYS A 385 -46.03 5.28 -4.32
CA LYS A 385 -45.01 4.69 -3.44
C LYS A 385 -43.73 4.42 -4.25
N ARG A 386 -42.89 5.45 -4.38
CA ARG A 386 -41.56 5.40 -5.01
C ARG A 386 -40.70 4.36 -4.29
N LYS A 387 -40.37 3.26 -4.99
CA LYS A 387 -39.38 2.29 -4.52
C LYS A 387 -37.99 2.89 -4.71
N GLU A 388 -37.50 3.57 -3.69
CA GLU A 388 -36.10 3.95 -3.60
C GLU A 388 -35.21 2.70 -3.57
N PRO A 389 -34.16 2.61 -4.40
CA PRO A 389 -33.16 1.58 -4.27
C PRO A 389 -32.35 1.84 -2.99
N THR A 390 -32.47 0.94 -2.01
CA THR A 390 -31.82 1.07 -0.69
C THR A 390 -30.30 0.89 -0.82
N ALA A 391 -29.51 1.91 -0.46
CA ALA A 391 -28.04 1.86 -0.53
C ALA A 391 -27.40 0.82 0.41
N ASN A 392 -28.19 0.22 1.31
CA ASN A 392 -27.85 -0.97 2.09
C ASN A 392 -27.44 -2.21 1.26
N LYS A 393 -27.57 -2.18 -0.07
CA LYS A 393 -27.11 -3.23 -0.98
C LYS A 393 -25.74 -2.98 -1.61
N LEU A 394 -25.13 -1.82 -1.43
CA LEU A 394 -23.75 -1.63 -1.86
C LEU A 394 -22.84 -2.56 -1.03
N PRO A 395 -21.86 -3.26 -1.66
CA PRO A 395 -21.04 -4.28 -1.01
C PRO A 395 -20.19 -3.77 0.18
N PHE A 396 -20.23 -2.47 0.45
CA PHE A 396 -19.66 -1.81 1.62
C PHE A 396 -20.48 -1.99 2.91
N PHE A 397 -21.79 -2.18 2.83
CA PHE A 397 -22.71 -2.07 3.98
C PHE A 397 -23.37 -3.39 4.39
N SER A 398 -23.22 -4.45 3.59
CA SER A 398 -23.62 -5.79 4.01
C SER A 398 -22.69 -6.24 5.15
N LYS A 399 -23.25 -6.27 6.35
CA LYS A 399 -22.66 -6.73 7.62
C LYS A 399 -22.13 -8.18 7.59
N GLU A 400 -22.17 -8.84 6.44
CA GLU A 400 -21.68 -10.20 6.20
C GLU A 400 -20.21 -10.20 5.74
N ILE A 401 -19.32 -9.72 6.60
CA ILE A 401 -17.98 -10.33 6.67
C ILE A 401 -18.04 -11.33 7.84
N SER A 402 -18.93 -12.30 7.69
CA SER A 402 -18.96 -13.50 8.52
C SER A 402 -18.06 -14.52 7.85
N SER A 403 -16.96 -14.82 8.54
CA SER A 403 -16.16 -16.04 8.46
C SER A 403 -16.80 -17.18 7.63
N ARG A 404 -16.46 -17.27 6.34
CA ARG A 404 -16.46 -18.57 5.65
C ARG A 404 -15.05 -19.13 5.79
N PRO A 405 -14.82 -20.16 6.62
CA PRO A 405 -13.59 -20.92 6.52
C PRO A 405 -13.53 -21.59 5.15
N PRO A 406 -12.34 -21.80 4.57
CA PRO A 406 -12.21 -22.52 3.32
C PRO A 406 -12.73 -23.94 3.50
N LYS A 407 -13.87 -24.25 2.86
CA LYS A 407 -14.29 -25.63 2.61
C LYS A 407 -13.37 -26.20 1.55
N GLY A 408 -12.57 -27.20 1.90
CA GLY A 408 -11.89 -28.06 0.92
C GLY A 408 -10.43 -28.34 1.23
N LEU A 409 -10.16 -29.08 2.30
CA LEU A 409 -8.97 -29.92 2.41
C LEU A 409 -9.41 -31.23 3.07
N SER A 410 -10.05 -32.08 2.27
CA SER A 410 -10.15 -33.50 2.58
C SER A 410 -8.86 -34.15 2.13
N SER A 411 -8.09 -34.62 3.11
CA SER A 411 -6.99 -35.55 2.94
C SER A 411 -7.41 -36.75 2.08
N GLN A 412 -6.62 -37.10 1.07
CA GLN A 412 -6.37 -38.50 0.75
C GLN A 412 -5.00 -38.63 0.07
N THR A 413 -4.08 -39.14 0.88
CA THR A 413 -2.82 -39.75 0.53
C THR A 413 -3.05 -40.90 -0.44
N VAL A 414 -2.41 -40.87 -1.62
CA VAL A 414 -2.05 -42.08 -2.37
C VAL A 414 -0.62 -41.90 -2.88
N LEU A 415 0.32 -42.47 -2.13
CA LEU A 415 1.61 -42.95 -2.63
C LEU A 415 1.33 -44.24 -3.41
N SER A 416 1.79 -44.36 -4.66
CA SER A 416 2.48 -45.57 -5.15
C SER A 416 2.91 -45.47 -6.63
N TYR A 417 4.06 -46.09 -6.90
CA TYR A 417 4.63 -46.53 -8.20
C TYR A 417 5.20 -45.47 -9.16
N CYS A 418 6.53 -45.35 -9.14
CA CYS A 418 7.36 -45.70 -10.30
C CYS A 418 8.82 -45.85 -9.86
N ALA A 419 9.20 -47.08 -9.54
CA ALA A 419 10.56 -47.57 -9.64
C ALA A 419 10.48 -48.81 -10.54
N ASP A 420 11.11 -48.77 -11.70
CA ASP A 420 12.15 -49.75 -12.07
C ASP A 420 12.62 -49.59 -13.51
N SER A 421 13.93 -49.80 -13.65
CA SER A 421 14.65 -50.31 -14.82
C SER A 421 14.89 -49.39 -16.01
N LEU A 422 16.13 -48.87 -16.12
CA LEU A 422 17.15 -49.52 -16.98
C LEU A 422 18.53 -48.88 -16.77
N GLU A 423 19.49 -49.76 -16.54
CA GLU A 423 20.92 -49.55 -16.36
C GLU A 423 21.64 -49.54 -17.75
N PRO A 424 22.99 -49.58 -17.83
CA PRO A 424 23.83 -48.53 -18.41
C PRO A 424 24.35 -48.86 -19.82
N ASP A 425 25.04 -47.91 -20.46
CA ASP A 425 26.00 -48.24 -21.52
C ASP A 425 27.28 -47.40 -21.38
N GLU A 426 28.37 -48.09 -21.08
CA GLU A 426 29.74 -47.66 -21.30
C GLU A 426 30.05 -47.75 -22.81
N SER A 427 30.71 -46.74 -23.38
CA SER A 427 31.87 -46.97 -24.26
C SER A 427 32.55 -45.65 -24.67
N SER A 428 33.83 -45.57 -24.32
CA SER A 428 34.97 -45.05 -25.10
C SER A 428 34.78 -43.94 -26.14
N TYR A 429 35.59 -42.88 -26.08
CA TYR A 429 36.81 -42.74 -26.92
C TYR A 429 37.54 -41.42 -26.58
N THR A 430 38.75 -41.55 -26.03
CA THR A 430 39.91 -40.63 -26.17
C THR A 430 40.56 -40.84 -27.55
N PRO A 431 41.42 -39.93 -28.10
CA PRO A 431 42.49 -39.16 -27.46
C PRO A 431 42.30 -37.64 -27.40
#